data_AF-A0A816BVS7-F1
#
_entry.id   AF-A0A816BVS7-F1
#
_cell.length_a   1.000
_cell.length_b   1.000
_cell.length_c   1.000
_cell.angle_alpha   90.00
_cell.angle_beta   90.00
_cell.angle_gamma   90.00
#
_symmetry.space_group_name_H-M   'P 1'
#
loop_
_entity.id
_entity.type
_entity.pdbx_description
1 polymer ?
#
loop_
_entity_poly.entity_id
_entity_poly.type
_entity_poly.pdbx_seq_one_letter_code
_entity_poly.pdbx_strand_id
1 'polypeptide(L)'
;MLLQIDRVHDETETTIDPVRGSLTFYHYKCDGHDDRGWGCGYRTLQTLCSWISNVKEAHALSDVPSIINIQEILVNLEDKPKSFVKSNQWIGTCEAAMVLSQLYDVDCKIVHVPNGSDLLNYMNVLSQHFREFGSPVMMGGDADAASKCILAVRSNQQCLILDPHYSGPSFASIDQLRKSGYLRWYTVPQDFLSSSFYNLCLPQLKYT
;
A
#
# COMPACT_ATOMS: atom_id res chain seq x y z
N MET A 1 -5.73 -0.38 13.32
CA MET A 1 -5.30 -1.67 13.92
C MET A 1 -3.85 -1.94 13.52
N LEU A 2 -2.99 -2.32 14.46
CA LEU A 2 -1.64 -2.80 14.18
C LEU A 2 -1.70 -4.23 13.60
N LEU A 3 -1.22 -4.41 12.38
CA LEU A 3 -1.04 -5.70 11.72
C LEU A 3 0.39 -6.17 11.94
N GLN A 4 0.57 -7.31 12.62
CA GLN A 4 1.81 -8.08 12.64
C GLN A 4 1.65 -9.27 11.69
N ILE A 5 2.46 -9.32 10.63
CA ILE A 5 2.32 -10.31 9.54
C ILE A 5 3.22 -11.54 9.77
N ASP A 6 4.02 -11.54 10.84
CA ASP A 6 5.00 -12.58 11.19
C ASP A 6 4.39 -13.95 11.55
N ARG A 7 3.09 -14.16 11.32
CA ARG A 7 2.38 -15.44 11.53
C ARG A 7 1.59 -15.89 10.30
N VAL A 8 2.12 -15.66 9.10
CA VAL A 8 1.64 -16.34 7.88
C VAL A 8 2.55 -17.54 7.60
N HIS A 9 2.54 -18.53 8.49
CA HIS A 9 3.10 -19.85 8.19
C HIS A 9 1.97 -20.74 7.68
N ASP A 10 2.05 -21.15 6.42
CA ASP A 10 1.23 -22.22 5.85
C ASP A 10 2.03 -23.53 6.00
N GLU A 11 1.41 -24.61 6.46
CA GLU A 11 2.06 -25.91 6.77
C GLU A 11 2.49 -26.71 5.51
N THR A 12 2.71 -26.03 4.39
CA THR A 12 3.10 -26.64 3.11
C THR A 12 4.45 -26.07 2.67
N GLU A 13 5.21 -26.76 1.83
CA GLU A 13 6.52 -26.32 1.28
C GLU A 13 6.44 -25.06 0.37
N THR A 14 5.46 -24.17 0.59
CA THR A 14 5.28 -22.93 -0.18
C THR A 14 6.17 -21.82 0.37
N THR A 15 7.00 -21.24 -0.51
CA THR A 15 7.79 -20.06 -0.17
C THR A 15 6.90 -18.83 -0.09
N ILE A 16 6.87 -18.18 1.07
CA ILE A 16 6.17 -16.91 1.29
C ILE A 16 7.22 -15.84 1.63
N ASP A 17 7.17 -14.74 0.88
CA ASP A 17 8.00 -13.55 1.11
C ASP A 17 7.09 -12.41 1.59
N PRO A 18 6.95 -12.19 2.92
CA PRO A 18 6.04 -11.20 3.47
C PRO A 18 6.72 -9.86 3.78
N VAL A 19 5.90 -8.84 4.05
CA VAL A 19 6.29 -7.67 4.83
C VAL A 19 6.85 -8.12 6.18
N ARG A 20 7.91 -7.43 6.63
CA ARG A 20 8.52 -7.62 7.94
C ARG A 20 8.20 -6.44 8.84
N GLY A 21 7.88 -6.71 10.09
CA GLY A 21 7.49 -5.68 11.05
C GLY A 21 5.99 -5.41 11.07
N SER A 22 5.62 -4.26 11.63
CA SER A 22 4.22 -3.93 11.90
C SER A 22 3.78 -2.66 11.21
N LEU A 23 2.50 -2.59 10.86
CA LEU A 23 1.88 -1.44 10.21
C LEU A 23 0.46 -1.24 10.71
N THR A 24 -0.11 -0.06 10.51
CA THR A 24 -1.52 0.20 10.80
C THR A 24 -2.33 0.16 9.51
N PHE A 25 -3.45 -0.57 9.52
CA PHE A 25 -4.41 -0.55 8.41
C PHE A 25 -5.21 0.77 8.39
N TYR A 26 -4.97 1.60 7.38
CA TYR A 26 -5.80 2.76 7.05
C TYR A 26 -6.76 2.42 5.91
N HIS A 27 -8.00 2.87 6.04
CA HIS A 27 -9.09 2.55 5.12
C HIS A 27 -10.11 3.68 5.09
N TYR A 28 -11.13 3.59 4.23
CA TYR A 28 -12.16 4.62 4.15
C TYR A 28 -12.80 4.93 5.50
N LYS A 29 -12.95 6.24 5.77
CA LYS A 29 -13.59 6.78 6.98
C LYS A 29 -12.93 6.42 8.31
N CYS A 30 -11.73 5.83 8.31
CA CYS A 30 -11.11 5.37 9.56
C CYS A 30 -10.83 6.50 10.56
N ASP A 31 -10.63 7.73 10.07
CA ASP A 31 -10.37 8.96 10.84
C ASP A 31 -11.55 9.95 10.84
N GLY A 32 -12.75 9.50 10.44
CA GLY A 32 -13.96 10.33 10.38
C GLY A 32 -14.12 11.17 9.12
N HIS A 33 -13.11 11.26 8.25
CA HIS A 33 -13.23 11.91 6.95
C HIS A 33 -13.91 10.99 5.92
N ASP A 34 -14.93 11.47 5.20
CA ASP A 34 -15.62 10.65 4.19
C ASP A 34 -14.92 10.72 2.82
N ASP A 35 -13.92 9.85 2.65
CA ASP A 35 -13.09 9.75 1.46
C ASP A 35 -13.48 8.61 0.50
N ARG A 36 -14.69 8.05 0.67
CA ARG A 36 -15.17 6.96 -0.18
C ARG A 36 -15.20 7.38 -1.65
N GLY A 37 -14.62 6.55 -2.52
CA GLY A 37 -14.62 6.74 -3.96
C GLY A 37 -13.44 7.53 -4.52
N TRP A 38 -12.57 8.09 -3.66
CA TRP A 38 -11.40 8.85 -4.12
C TRP A 38 -10.18 8.74 -3.18
N GLY A 39 -10.38 8.31 -1.93
CA GLY A 39 -9.36 8.26 -0.88
C GLY A 39 -8.41 7.07 -0.90
N CYS A 40 -8.64 6.04 -1.71
CA CYS A 40 -7.94 4.75 -1.57
C CYS A 40 -6.42 4.87 -1.67
N GLY A 41 -5.93 5.78 -2.54
CA GLY A 41 -4.50 6.10 -2.66
C GLY A 41 -3.93 6.69 -1.37
N TYR A 42 -4.63 7.64 -0.75
CA TYR A 42 -4.23 8.23 0.53
C TYR A 42 -4.19 7.20 1.66
N ARG A 43 -5.19 6.33 1.75
CA ARG A 43 -5.25 5.30 2.80
C ARG A 43 -4.15 4.24 2.64
N THR A 44 -3.84 3.91 1.39
CA THR A 44 -2.68 3.03 1.12
C THR A 44 -1.37 3.71 1.51
N LEU A 45 -1.20 4.98 1.14
CA LEU A 45 -0.03 5.77 1.55
C LEU A 45 0.10 5.88 3.08
N GLN A 46 -0.98 6.17 3.80
CA GLN A 46 -0.98 6.21 5.27
C GLN A 46 -0.57 4.86 5.89
N THR A 47 -1.01 3.76 5.28
CA THR A 47 -0.57 2.40 5.66
C THR A 47 0.94 2.25 5.50
N LEU A 48 1.52 2.68 4.37
CA LEU A 48 2.97 2.70 4.15
C LEU A 48 3.72 3.61 5.15
N CYS A 49 3.22 4.85 5.36
CA CYS A 49 3.77 5.80 6.33
C CYS A 49 3.83 5.21 7.74
N SER A 50 2.79 4.48 8.15
CA SER A 50 2.73 3.85 9.47
C SER A 50 3.80 2.77 9.65
N TRP A 51 4.07 1.99 8.59
CA TRP A 51 5.14 1.00 8.61
C TRP A 51 6.51 1.67 8.73
N ILE A 52 6.78 2.70 7.93
CA ILE A 52 8.04 3.45 7.97
C ILE A 52 8.26 4.08 9.36
N SER A 53 7.22 4.67 9.94
CA SER A 53 7.27 5.28 11.27
C SER A 53 7.63 4.26 12.34
N ASN A 54 7.05 3.05 12.26
CA ASN A 54 7.38 1.94 13.17
C ASN A 54 8.82 1.47 12.99
N VAL A 55 9.31 1.33 11.75
CA VAL A 55 10.67 0.84 11.46
C VAL A 55 11.75 1.82 11.89
N LYS A 56 11.54 3.13 11.70
CA LYS A 56 12.55 4.14 12.08
C LYS A 56 12.63 4.40 13.59
N GLU A 57 11.89 3.65 14.42
CA GLU A 57 11.67 3.91 15.85
C GLU A 57 11.38 5.38 16.13
N ALA A 58 10.73 6.03 15.16
CA ALA A 58 10.51 7.45 15.20
C ALA A 58 9.29 7.71 16.09
N HIS A 59 9.44 7.40 17.39
CA HIS A 59 8.56 7.87 18.45
C HIS A 59 8.44 9.41 18.47
N ALA A 60 9.27 10.12 17.69
CA ALA A 60 9.37 11.56 17.60
C ALA A 60 8.98 12.18 16.24
N LEU A 61 8.79 11.40 15.16
CA LEU A 61 8.32 11.96 13.88
C LEU A 61 6.80 11.80 13.80
N SER A 62 6.11 12.89 14.17
CA SER A 62 4.79 13.33 13.69
C SER A 62 3.86 12.26 13.13
N ASP A 63 2.68 12.14 13.77
CA ASP A 63 1.50 11.39 13.34
C ASP A 63 1.45 11.14 11.82
N VAL A 64 1.18 9.89 11.42
CA VAL A 64 0.88 9.51 10.03
C VAL A 64 0.02 10.61 9.39
N PRO A 65 0.46 11.21 8.25
CA PRO A 65 -0.11 12.46 7.77
C PRO A 65 -1.60 12.29 7.45
N SER A 66 -2.40 13.31 7.79
CA SER A 66 -3.80 13.37 7.35
C SER A 66 -3.89 13.54 5.82
N ILE A 67 -5.06 13.27 5.24
CA ILE A 67 -5.31 13.53 3.81
C ILE A 67 -4.96 14.99 3.45
N ILE A 68 -5.35 15.94 4.30
CA ILE A 68 -5.06 17.36 4.07
C ILE A 68 -3.56 17.61 4.07
N ASN A 69 -2.80 17.02 5.01
CA ASN A 69 -1.34 17.20 5.03
C ASN A 69 -0.68 16.58 3.80
N ILE A 70 -1.15 15.42 3.33
CA ILE A 70 -0.66 14.82 2.08
C ILE A 70 -0.90 15.77 0.89
N GLN A 71 -2.09 16.38 0.80
CA GLN A 71 -2.39 17.35 -0.26
C GLN A 71 -1.52 18.61 -0.17
N GLU A 72 -1.32 19.14 1.04
CA GLU A 72 -0.44 20.29 1.29
C GLU A 72 1.01 20.00 0.88
N ILE A 73 1.52 18.80 1.18
CA ILE A 73 2.86 18.36 0.77
C ILE A 73 2.98 18.36 -0.75
N LEU A 74 2.03 17.77 -1.46
CA LEU A 74 2.06 17.72 -2.94
C LEU A 74 2.00 19.10 -3.58
N VAL A 75 1.26 20.04 -2.98
CA VAL A 75 1.26 21.44 -3.43
C VAL A 75 2.58 22.14 -3.12
N ASN A 76 3.17 21.90 -1.95
CA ASN A 76 4.46 22.48 -1.57
C ASN A 76 5.62 21.95 -2.43
N LEU A 77 5.51 20.73 -2.94
CA LEU A 77 6.45 20.13 -3.90
C LEU A 77 6.20 20.61 -5.35
N GLU A 78 5.24 21.50 -5.56
CA GLU A 78 4.83 22.02 -6.88
C GLU A 78 4.31 20.93 -7.86
N ASP A 79 3.97 19.74 -7.37
CA ASP A 79 3.35 18.67 -8.17
C ASP A 79 1.87 18.97 -8.48
N LYS A 80 1.18 19.62 -7.52
CA LYS A 80 -0.25 19.95 -7.63
C LYS A 80 -0.52 21.45 -7.47
N PRO A 81 -1.58 21.98 -8.09
CA PRO A 81 -1.99 23.37 -7.89
C PRO A 81 -2.57 23.59 -6.49
N LYS A 82 -2.56 24.83 -5.99
CA LYS A 82 -3.13 25.18 -4.67
C LYS A 82 -4.59 24.75 -4.48
N SER A 83 -5.37 24.64 -5.56
CA SER A 83 -6.76 24.15 -5.53
C SER A 83 -6.89 22.66 -5.19
N PHE A 84 -5.79 21.92 -5.17
CA PHE A 84 -5.75 20.49 -4.81
C PHE A 84 -6.02 20.27 -3.32
N VAL A 85 -5.59 21.20 -2.46
CA VAL A 85 -5.82 21.12 -1.01
C VAL A 85 -7.32 21.22 -0.70
N LYS A 86 -7.82 20.30 0.13
CA LYS A 86 -9.24 20.07 0.44
C LYS A 86 -10.10 19.65 -0.75
N SER A 87 -9.50 19.24 -1.87
CA SER A 87 -10.22 18.61 -2.96
C SER A 87 -10.48 17.13 -2.66
N ASN A 88 -11.37 16.52 -3.44
CA ASN A 88 -11.60 15.07 -3.44
C ASN A 88 -10.86 14.38 -4.60
N GLN A 89 -9.74 14.95 -5.05
CA GLN A 89 -8.94 14.36 -6.13
C GLN A 89 -8.11 13.19 -5.58
N TRP A 90 -8.04 12.11 -6.35
CA TRP A 90 -7.25 10.92 -6.03
C TRP A 90 -5.75 11.15 -6.22
N ILE A 91 -4.94 10.27 -5.63
CA ILE A 91 -3.47 10.23 -5.82
C ILE A 91 -3.04 8.81 -6.23
N GLY A 92 -1.92 8.71 -6.94
CA GLY A 92 -1.34 7.45 -7.37
C GLY A 92 -0.01 7.13 -6.68
N THR A 93 0.70 6.17 -7.26
CA THR A 93 1.99 5.68 -6.77
C THR A 93 3.10 6.71 -6.85
N CYS A 94 3.05 7.62 -7.84
CA CYS A 94 4.06 8.66 -8.00
C CYS A 94 3.97 9.71 -6.90
N GLU A 95 2.75 10.22 -6.65
CA GLU A 95 2.50 11.13 -5.53
C GLU A 95 2.83 10.48 -4.18
N ALA A 96 2.50 9.19 -4.01
CA ALA A 96 2.90 8.45 -2.82
C ALA A 96 4.43 8.43 -2.63
N ALA A 97 5.20 8.12 -3.68
CA ALA A 97 6.66 8.14 -3.62
C ALA A 97 7.23 9.53 -3.25
N MET A 98 6.67 10.60 -3.83
CA MET A 98 7.07 11.98 -3.51
C MET A 98 6.84 12.31 -2.03
N VAL A 99 5.66 11.95 -1.50
CA VAL A 99 5.32 12.21 -0.10
C VAL A 99 6.19 11.39 0.86
N LEU A 100 6.46 10.12 0.53
CA LEU A 100 7.34 9.27 1.35
C LEU A 100 8.78 9.81 1.38
N SER A 101 9.29 10.27 0.23
CA SER A 101 10.60 10.92 0.14
C SER A 101 10.63 12.20 0.99
N GLN A 102 9.65 13.09 0.84
CA GLN A 102 9.60 14.37 1.54
C GLN A 102 9.46 14.24 3.06
N LEU A 103 8.65 13.28 3.55
CA LEU A 103 8.36 13.15 4.98
C LEU A 103 9.40 12.31 5.71
N TYR A 104 9.90 11.26 5.06
CA TYR A 104 10.68 10.24 5.75
C TYR A 104 12.08 10.07 5.17
N ASP A 105 12.47 10.78 4.10
CA ASP A 105 13.74 10.51 3.40
C ASP A 105 13.84 9.02 3.02
N VAL A 106 12.78 8.54 2.35
CA VAL A 106 12.66 7.15 1.86
C VAL A 106 12.43 7.17 0.36
N ASP A 107 13.43 6.71 -0.40
CA ASP A 107 13.32 6.50 -1.83
C ASP A 107 12.35 5.36 -2.16
N CYS A 108 11.67 5.47 -3.29
CA CYS A 108 10.76 4.44 -3.78
C CYS A 108 11.14 4.02 -5.20
N LYS A 109 11.16 2.70 -5.45
CA LYS A 109 11.25 2.17 -6.81
C LYS A 109 9.84 2.11 -7.41
N ILE A 110 9.62 2.79 -8.53
CA ILE A 110 8.39 2.67 -9.32
C ILE A 110 8.57 1.58 -10.36
N VAL A 111 7.66 0.61 -10.39
CA VAL A 111 7.60 -0.45 -11.41
C VAL A 111 6.30 -0.28 -12.18
N HIS A 112 6.42 0.02 -13.47
CA HIS A 112 5.28 0.08 -14.39
C HIS A 112 5.07 -1.28 -15.06
N VAL A 113 3.85 -1.80 -14.95
CA VAL A 113 3.39 -3.03 -15.60
C VAL A 113 2.38 -2.63 -16.66
N PRO A 114 2.70 -2.72 -17.96
CA PRO A 114 1.85 -2.19 -19.03
C PRO A 114 0.48 -2.86 -19.14
N ASN A 115 0.38 -4.16 -18.86
CA ASN A 115 -0.88 -4.90 -18.87
C ASN A 115 -0.98 -5.83 -17.66
N GLY A 116 -2.19 -6.00 -17.11
CA GLY A 116 -2.45 -6.92 -16.00
C GLY A 116 -2.08 -8.37 -16.32
N SER A 117 -2.15 -8.78 -17.58
CA SER A 117 -1.68 -10.09 -18.03
C SER A 117 -0.17 -10.30 -17.80
N ASP A 118 0.60 -9.20 -17.77
CA ASP A 118 2.04 -9.23 -17.64
C ASP A 118 2.51 -9.24 -16.18
N LEU A 119 1.60 -9.05 -15.20
CA LEU A 119 1.93 -8.99 -13.77
C LEU A 119 2.75 -10.18 -13.28
N LEU A 120 2.50 -11.38 -13.84
CA LEU A 120 3.23 -12.60 -13.48
C LEU A 120 4.75 -12.45 -13.72
N ASN A 121 5.16 -11.71 -14.75
CA ASN A 121 6.56 -11.46 -15.09
C ASN A 121 7.27 -10.59 -14.05
N TYR A 122 6.52 -9.86 -13.21
CA TYR A 122 7.05 -8.94 -12.20
C TYR A 122 6.99 -9.52 -10.79
N MET A 123 6.46 -10.74 -10.61
CA MET A 123 6.35 -11.37 -9.29
C MET A 123 7.70 -11.61 -8.62
N ASN A 124 8.74 -11.93 -9.41
CA ASN A 124 10.11 -12.03 -8.89
C ASN A 124 10.63 -10.69 -8.34
N VAL A 125 10.23 -9.56 -8.91
CA VAL A 125 10.61 -8.23 -8.42
C VAL A 125 10.00 -7.98 -7.05
N LEU A 126 8.73 -8.35 -6.85
CA LEU A 126 8.05 -8.24 -5.57
C LEU A 126 8.67 -9.19 -4.52
N SER A 127 8.90 -10.46 -4.87
CA SER A 127 9.56 -11.42 -3.98
C SER A 127 10.94 -10.94 -3.53
N GLN A 128 11.79 -10.48 -4.46
CA GLN A 128 13.10 -9.92 -4.14
C GLN A 128 12.97 -8.69 -3.22
N HIS A 129 12.00 -7.82 -3.49
CA HIS A 129 11.75 -6.65 -2.66
C HIS A 129 11.39 -7.01 -1.20
N PHE A 130 10.49 -7.97 -0.98
CA PHE A 130 10.14 -8.41 0.37
C PHE A 130 11.32 -9.07 1.09
N ARG A 131 12.12 -9.88 0.39
CA ARG A 131 13.35 -10.48 0.95
C ARG A 131 14.38 -9.43 1.35
N GLU A 132 14.60 -8.42 0.50
CA GLU A 132 15.64 -7.42 0.74
C GLU A 132 15.20 -6.33 1.73
N PHE A 133 14.02 -5.74 1.52
CA PHE A 133 13.52 -4.59 2.27
C PHE A 133 12.45 -4.97 3.29
N GLY A 134 11.50 -5.82 2.91
CA GLY A 134 10.39 -6.21 3.76
C GLY A 134 9.32 -5.13 3.94
N SER A 135 9.34 -4.07 3.13
CA SER A 135 8.36 -2.98 3.22
C SER A 135 7.06 -3.30 2.45
N PRO A 136 5.90 -2.76 2.88
CA PRO A 136 4.65 -2.91 2.13
C PRO A 136 4.71 -2.16 0.80
N VAL A 137 4.01 -2.68 -0.21
CA VAL A 137 4.02 -2.13 -1.57
C VAL A 137 2.65 -1.55 -1.90
N MET A 138 2.60 -0.31 -2.39
CA MET A 138 1.38 0.26 -2.96
C MET A 138 1.26 -0.13 -4.43
N MET A 139 0.10 -0.63 -4.83
CA MET A 139 -0.27 -0.90 -6.21
C MET A 139 -1.42 0.02 -6.61
N GLY A 140 -1.25 0.78 -7.68
CA GLY A 140 -2.33 1.54 -8.32
C GLY A 140 -2.63 0.98 -9.70
N GLY A 141 -3.91 0.79 -10.02
CA GLY A 141 -4.37 0.49 -11.38
C GLY A 141 -5.20 1.63 -11.95
N ASP A 142 -5.20 1.74 -13.27
CA ASP A 142 -5.92 2.80 -14.01
C ASP A 142 -7.38 2.43 -14.21
N ALA A 143 -7.65 1.34 -14.94
CA ALA A 143 -9.01 0.95 -15.30
C ALA A 143 -9.82 0.45 -14.09
N ASP A 144 -9.16 -0.08 -13.06
CA ASP A 144 -9.83 -0.45 -11.81
C ASP A 144 -9.94 0.71 -10.81
N ALA A 145 -9.29 1.86 -11.09
CA ALA A 145 -9.25 3.07 -10.28
C ALA A 145 -9.02 2.80 -8.78
N ALA A 146 -8.26 1.75 -8.46
CA ALA A 146 -8.19 1.21 -7.11
C ALA A 146 -6.74 1.04 -6.65
N SER A 147 -6.39 1.77 -5.60
CA SER A 147 -5.17 1.51 -4.83
C SER A 147 -5.33 0.28 -3.93
N LYS A 148 -4.26 -0.51 -3.81
CA LYS A 148 -4.18 -1.74 -3.01
C LYS A 148 -2.82 -1.80 -2.30
N CYS A 149 -2.78 -2.38 -1.11
CA CYS A 149 -1.53 -2.61 -0.39
C CYS A 149 -1.14 -4.09 -0.49
N ILE A 150 0.01 -4.40 -1.09
CA ILE A 150 0.55 -5.76 -1.18
C ILE A 150 1.43 -6.01 0.03
N LEU A 151 1.12 -7.09 0.74
CA LEU A 151 1.73 -7.45 2.01
C LEU A 151 2.60 -8.70 1.96
N ALA A 152 2.45 -9.53 0.94
CA ALA A 152 3.28 -10.72 0.77
C ALA A 152 3.17 -11.27 -0.66
N VAL A 153 4.17 -12.03 -1.07
CA VAL A 153 4.14 -12.90 -2.25
C VAL A 153 4.20 -14.36 -1.81
N ARG A 154 3.43 -15.23 -2.46
CA ARG A 154 3.49 -16.68 -2.30
C ARG A 154 3.80 -17.34 -3.63
N SER A 155 4.88 -18.12 -3.64
CA SER A 155 5.33 -18.92 -4.79
C SER A 155 5.42 -18.15 -6.12
N ASN A 156 5.67 -16.84 -6.07
CA ASN A 156 5.67 -15.94 -7.24
C ASN A 156 4.41 -16.02 -8.12
N GLN A 157 3.27 -16.44 -7.54
CA GLN A 157 2.00 -16.61 -8.26
C GLN A 157 0.84 -15.96 -7.55
N GLN A 158 0.98 -15.61 -6.27
CA GLN A 158 -0.06 -14.95 -5.51
C GLN A 158 0.47 -13.77 -4.70
N CYS A 159 -0.37 -12.76 -4.52
CA CYS A 159 -0.12 -11.59 -3.68
C CYS A 159 -1.15 -11.50 -2.56
N LEU A 160 -0.72 -11.29 -1.32
CA LEU A 160 -1.63 -10.95 -0.23
C LEU A 160 -1.97 -9.46 -0.31
N ILE A 161 -3.24 -9.15 -0.56
CA ILE A 161 -3.71 -7.78 -0.69
C ILE A 161 -4.50 -7.37 0.55
N LEU A 162 -4.16 -6.19 1.08
CA LEU A 162 -4.95 -5.41 2.01
C LEU A 162 -5.64 -4.27 1.26
N ASP A 163 -6.97 -4.31 1.26
CA ASP A 163 -7.81 -3.44 0.45
C ASP A 163 -8.30 -2.23 1.29
N PRO A 164 -7.90 -0.98 0.94
CA PRO A 164 -8.28 0.23 1.67
C PRO A 164 -9.76 0.61 1.51
N HIS A 165 -10.53 -0.05 0.65
CA HIS A 165 -11.95 0.26 0.42
C HIS A 165 -12.87 -0.18 1.58
N TYR A 166 -12.30 -0.85 2.59
CA TYR A 166 -13.05 -1.21 3.79
C TYR A 166 -13.69 0.03 4.42
N SER A 167 -15.00 -0.02 4.61
CA SER A 167 -15.80 1.09 5.18
C SER A 167 -16.59 0.68 6.41
N GLY A 168 -16.19 -0.44 7.04
CA GLY A 168 -16.74 -0.89 8.32
C GLY A 168 -16.15 -0.13 9.51
N PRO A 169 -16.30 -0.66 10.74
CA PRO A 169 -15.79 -0.04 11.96
C PRO A 169 -14.29 0.26 11.89
N SER A 170 -13.83 1.36 12.50
CA SER A 170 -12.42 1.79 12.51
C SER A 170 -11.44 0.75 13.07
N PHE A 171 -11.94 -0.20 13.85
CA PHE A 171 -11.19 -1.35 14.34
C PHE A 171 -11.86 -2.63 13.82
N ALA A 172 -11.26 -3.23 12.79
CA ALA A 172 -11.62 -4.55 12.30
C ALA A 172 -10.52 -5.54 12.66
N SER A 173 -10.85 -6.74 13.13
CA SER A 173 -9.85 -7.79 13.37
C SER A 173 -9.35 -8.40 12.05
N ILE A 174 -8.18 -9.03 12.07
CA ILE A 174 -7.63 -9.77 10.92
C ILE A 174 -8.65 -10.79 10.38
N ASP A 175 -9.34 -11.52 11.26
CA ASP A 175 -10.34 -12.50 10.87
C ASP A 175 -11.56 -11.87 10.21
N GLN A 176 -11.98 -10.69 10.67
CA GLN A 176 -13.06 -9.95 10.03
C GLN A 176 -12.65 -9.49 8.63
N LEU A 177 -11.44 -8.95 8.47
CA LEU A 177 -10.93 -8.53 7.16
C LEU A 177 -10.79 -9.70 6.19
N ARG A 178 -10.33 -10.86 6.66
CA ARG A 178 -10.29 -12.10 5.86
C ARG A 178 -11.67 -12.59 5.47
N LYS A 179 -12.61 -12.68 6.41
CA LYS A 179 -13.99 -13.12 6.16
C LYS A 179 -14.74 -12.19 5.20
N SER A 180 -14.44 -10.89 5.23
CA SER A 180 -15.05 -9.88 4.36
C SER A 180 -14.29 -9.64 3.05
N GLY A 181 -13.16 -10.32 2.84
CA GLY A 181 -12.39 -10.27 1.59
C GLY A 181 -11.42 -9.07 1.45
N TYR A 182 -11.32 -8.20 2.45
CA TYR A 182 -10.43 -7.02 2.44
C TYR A 182 -8.98 -7.35 2.81
N LEU A 183 -8.72 -8.57 3.31
CA LEU A 183 -7.38 -9.15 3.44
C LEU A 183 -7.39 -10.55 2.83
N ARG A 184 -6.94 -10.69 1.58
CA ARG A 184 -7.00 -11.98 0.86
C ARG A 184 -5.84 -12.17 -0.10
N TRP A 185 -5.55 -13.43 -0.42
CA TRP A 185 -4.63 -13.78 -1.51
C TRP A 185 -5.33 -13.59 -2.86
N TYR A 186 -4.64 -12.93 -3.77
CA TYR A 186 -5.00 -12.78 -5.17
C TYR A 186 -4.04 -13.62 -6.01
N THR A 187 -4.58 -14.38 -6.96
CA THR A 187 -3.84 -15.18 -7.94
C THR A 187 -3.48 -14.32 -9.14
N VAL A 188 -2.20 -14.31 -9.51
CA VAL A 188 -1.65 -13.48 -10.58
C VAL A 188 -1.45 -14.34 -11.84
N PRO A 189 -1.94 -13.93 -13.01
CA PRO A 189 -2.69 -12.69 -13.30
C PRO A 189 -4.22 -12.81 -13.15
N GLN A 190 -4.77 -13.97 -12.81
CA GLN A 190 -6.21 -14.28 -12.98
C GLN A 190 -7.17 -13.36 -12.22
N ASP A 191 -6.80 -12.91 -11.01
CA ASP A 191 -7.65 -12.03 -10.20
C ASP A 191 -7.47 -10.53 -10.55
N PHE A 192 -6.66 -10.19 -11.56
CA PHE A 192 -6.39 -8.81 -11.99
C PHE A 192 -6.97 -8.51 -13.37
N LEU A 193 -7.28 -7.25 -13.63
CA LEU A 193 -7.85 -6.82 -14.90
C LEU A 193 -6.76 -6.86 -15.98
N SER A 194 -6.86 -7.80 -16.93
CA SER A 194 -5.81 -8.03 -17.93
C SER A 194 -5.48 -6.81 -18.79
N SER A 195 -6.48 -5.97 -19.09
CA SER A 195 -6.35 -4.78 -19.93
C SER A 195 -5.93 -3.51 -19.17
N SER A 196 -5.83 -3.55 -17.84
CA SER A 196 -5.35 -2.39 -17.06
C SER A 196 -3.84 -2.41 -17.02
N PHE A 197 -3.21 -1.23 -16.98
CA PHE A 197 -1.85 -1.14 -16.46
C PHE A 197 -1.86 -1.08 -14.93
N TYR A 198 -0.72 -1.40 -14.32
CA TYR A 198 -0.49 -1.29 -12.89
C TYR A 198 0.85 -0.60 -12.62
N ASN A 199 0.85 0.36 -11.70
CA ASN A 199 2.07 0.90 -11.13
C ASN A 199 2.26 0.36 -9.72
N LEU A 200 3.50 0.00 -9.39
CA LEU A 200 3.89 -0.45 -8.05
C LEU A 200 4.88 0.56 -7.47
N CYS A 201 4.62 1.03 -6.26
CA CYS A 201 5.54 1.85 -5.48
C CYS A 201 6.14 1.00 -4.36
N LEU A 202 7.45 0.77 -4.44
CA LEU A 202 8.23 -0.11 -3.56
C LEU A 202 9.19 0.74 -2.69
N PRO A 203 8.85 1.06 -1.42
CA PRO A 203 9.73 1.84 -0.53
C PRO A 203 11.07 1.14 -0.25
N GLN A 204 12.20 1.80 -0.46
CA GLN A 204 13.54 1.20 -0.32
C GLN A 204 14.12 1.36 1.10
N LEU A 205 13.31 1.09 2.12
CA LEU A 205 13.73 1.08 3.54
C LEU A 205 13.84 -0.36 4.03
N LYS A 206 15.02 -0.73 4.57
CA LYS A 206 15.26 -2.09 5.08
C LYS A 206 14.70 -2.23 6.50
N TYR A 207 13.92 -3.28 6.73
CA TYR A 207 13.63 -3.77 8.06
C TYR A 207 14.88 -4.46 8.63
N THR A 208 15.47 -3.88 9.67
CA THR A 208 16.65 -4.40 10.38
C THR A 208 16.28 -5.03 11.71
#